data_AF-A0A1B7TA48-F1
#
_entry.id   AF-A0A1B7TA48-F1
#
_cell.length_a   1.000
_cell.length_b   1.000
_cell.length_c   1.000
_cell.angle_alpha   90.00
_cell.angle_beta   90.00
_cell.angle_gamma   90.00
#
_symmetry.space_group_name_H-M   'P 1'
#
loop_
_entity.id
_entity.type
_entity.pdbx_description
1 polymer ?
#
loop_
_entity_poly.entity_id
_entity_poly.type
_entity_poly.pdbx_seq_one_letter_code
_entity_poly.pdbx_strand_id
1 'polypeptide(L)'
;MNSHNFFKAIDGTLYYISKEFSLYDFNTEDESIDPYKIKDEERMIRWKSATDNNNNSNLSNQGEDEKHKQFSKYNQIYIVNSVKAGKTSNYELRLKNEIASLYYDVMKRYNTKTNIIKTESADAIFELGVKIKKNWESSEKKASTLIIILSGDTSISELLNGSTLDPILHILTVPVGTANALFLKLFELPKGIKLGEDPKQEKRQIMTDSFFRFVCGDLELINVPFYTISNKQGIELSKSILLTTTGFHATLLKVASSPEYKKYGVERFVKASGEVINNYKLDNNVKLYNSKGKIYYNGESSYFGVFATGRLEPTYDISPKSDLKNRAFLSIKENGDRKNFIDKIMYGYGDGKVLLENFEKDENVAYENVDLQDELYLEVTNKDPTDLKRDVSICVDGFILNNEDIGDTKSCTYTVKIKTETHSNVRFYTYEKGLYN
;
A
#
# COMPACT_ATOMS: atom_id res chain seq x y z
N MET A 1 11.47 6.48 -30.75
CA MET A 1 12.82 6.06 -30.34
C MET A 1 12.79 5.93 -28.83
N ASN A 2 12.85 4.70 -28.31
CA ASN A 2 12.70 4.41 -26.88
C ASN A 2 14.02 4.70 -26.17
N SER A 3 14.08 5.77 -25.37
CA SER A 3 15.19 6.02 -24.44
C SER A 3 15.12 5.01 -23.30
N HIS A 4 16.20 4.25 -23.12
CA HIS A 4 16.28 3.22 -22.08
C HIS A 4 17.15 3.75 -20.96
N ASN A 5 16.53 4.11 -19.83
CA ASN A 5 17.24 4.37 -18.58
C ASN A 5 17.22 3.07 -17.77
N PHE A 6 18.39 2.60 -17.32
CA PHE A 6 18.46 1.42 -16.45
C PHE A 6 19.53 1.57 -15.39
N PHE A 7 19.28 0.91 -14.26
CA PHE A 7 20.24 0.85 -13.16
C PHE A 7 21.03 -0.46 -13.27
N LYS A 8 22.35 -0.39 -13.07
CA LYS A 8 23.21 -1.57 -13.02
C LYS A 8 24.07 -1.48 -11.77
N ALA A 9 24.11 -2.55 -10.98
CA ALA A 9 25.10 -2.70 -9.93
C ALA A 9 26.36 -3.32 -10.54
N ILE A 10 27.49 -2.61 -10.53
CA ILE A 10 28.80 -3.14 -10.97
C ILE A 10 29.75 -2.99 -9.80
N ASP A 11 30.30 -4.10 -9.33
CA ASP A 11 31.03 -4.14 -8.05
C ASP A 11 30.25 -3.40 -6.96
N GLY A 12 28.91 -3.46 -7.11
CA GLY A 12 27.79 -2.75 -6.47
C GLY A 12 28.08 -1.42 -5.81
N THR A 13 28.75 -0.60 -6.59
CA THR A 13 28.23 0.75 -6.82
C THR A 13 26.96 0.64 -7.69
N LEU A 14 25.89 1.33 -7.31
CA LEU A 14 24.67 1.42 -8.12
C LEU A 14 24.86 2.54 -9.16
N TYR A 15 24.90 2.16 -10.43
CA TYR A 15 25.04 3.10 -11.54
C TYR A 15 23.67 3.40 -12.14
N TYR A 16 23.36 4.68 -12.29
CA TYR A 16 22.29 5.15 -13.16
C TYR A 16 22.85 5.31 -14.58
N ILE A 17 22.31 4.55 -15.52
CA ILE A 17 22.71 4.63 -16.93
C ILE A 17 21.55 5.30 -17.67
N SER A 18 21.71 6.59 -17.94
CA SER A 18 20.87 7.35 -18.87
C SER A 18 21.47 7.28 -20.28
N LYS A 19 20.64 7.05 -21.29
CA LYS A 19 21.07 7.03 -22.70
C LYS A 19 20.92 8.39 -23.40
N GLU A 20 20.50 9.44 -22.70
CA GLU A 20 20.39 10.78 -23.28
C GLU A 20 21.68 11.58 -23.10
N PHE A 21 22.60 11.36 -24.03
CA PHE A 21 23.54 12.38 -24.50
C PHE A 21 23.77 12.12 -25.98
N SER A 22 22.84 12.56 -26.83
CA SER A 22 23.16 12.88 -28.22
C SER A 22 23.93 14.20 -28.21
N LEU A 23 25.26 14.11 -28.23
CA LEU A 23 26.09 15.21 -28.69
C LEU A 23 25.73 15.47 -30.15
N TYR A 24 25.13 16.63 -30.40
CA TYR A 24 25.20 17.26 -31.71
C TYR A 24 26.69 17.46 -32.01
N ASP A 25 27.19 16.80 -33.05
CA ASP A 25 28.28 17.34 -33.84
C ASP A 25 27.95 17.16 -35.32
N PHE A 26 27.92 18.29 -36.02
CA PHE A 26 27.78 18.34 -37.46
C PHE A 26 29.15 18.00 -38.08
N ASN A 27 29.14 17.14 -39.09
CA ASN A 27 30.26 16.79 -39.98
C ASN A 27 31.20 15.68 -39.47
N THR A 28 30.79 14.43 -39.68
CA THR A 28 31.67 13.42 -40.32
C THR A 28 30.80 12.35 -40.97
N GLU A 29 30.93 12.21 -42.29
CA GLU A 29 30.44 11.06 -43.05
C GLU A 29 31.33 9.86 -42.74
N ASP A 30 30.95 9.01 -41.79
CA ASP A 30 31.54 7.68 -41.66
C ASP A 30 30.52 6.66 -41.12
N GLU A 31 29.99 5.83 -42.02
CA GLU A 31 28.93 4.85 -41.76
C GLU A 31 29.43 3.50 -41.20
N SER A 32 30.55 3.45 -40.46
CA SER A 32 31.13 2.16 -40.03
C SER A 32 31.37 1.97 -38.53
N ILE A 33 30.56 2.57 -37.64
CA ILE A 33 30.66 2.31 -36.20
C ILE A 33 29.51 1.42 -35.72
N ASP A 34 29.85 0.17 -35.37
CA ASP A 34 28.98 -0.77 -34.66
C ASP A 34 28.70 -0.24 -33.23
N PRO A 35 27.45 0.11 -32.88
CA PRO A 35 27.11 0.70 -31.58
C PRO A 35 27.26 -0.27 -30.39
N TYR A 36 27.65 -1.53 -30.62
CA TYR A 36 27.87 -2.55 -29.60
C TYR A 36 29.35 -2.79 -29.24
N LYS A 37 30.30 -2.07 -29.86
CA LYS A 37 31.73 -2.12 -29.51
C LYS A 37 32.24 -0.78 -28.99
N ILE A 38 31.78 -0.39 -27.81
CA ILE A 38 32.42 0.69 -27.04
C ILE A 38 32.79 0.10 -25.68
N LYS A 39 34.08 0.16 -25.34
CA LYS A 39 34.65 -0.40 -24.12
C LYS A 39 33.96 0.19 -22.87
N ASP A 40 33.66 -0.68 -21.92
CA ASP A 40 32.84 -0.47 -20.71
C ASP A 40 33.27 0.68 -19.77
N GLU A 41 34.37 1.38 -20.05
CA GLU A 41 34.95 2.37 -19.13
C GLU A 41 34.45 3.81 -19.35
N GLU A 42 33.94 4.17 -20.54
CA GLU A 42 33.60 5.56 -20.87
C GLU A 42 32.14 5.97 -20.61
N ARG A 43 31.27 5.06 -20.14
CA ARG A 43 29.88 5.40 -19.73
C ARG A 43 29.72 5.74 -18.25
N MET A 44 30.81 5.81 -17.49
CA MET A 44 30.81 6.18 -16.08
C MET A 44 30.98 7.69 -15.88
N ILE A 45 29.94 8.49 -16.11
CA ILE A 45 29.95 9.91 -15.72
C ILE A 45 29.12 10.13 -14.44
N ARG A 46 29.89 10.20 -13.34
CA ARG A 46 29.75 11.05 -12.15
C ARG A 46 28.39 11.75 -11.94
N TRP A 47 27.61 11.28 -10.97
CA TRP A 47 26.78 12.19 -10.14
C TRP A 47 27.58 12.60 -8.90
N LYS A 48 28.65 13.37 -9.16
CA LYS A 48 29.41 14.12 -8.15
C LYS A 48 29.24 15.64 -8.35
N SER A 49 28.38 16.09 -9.26
CA SER A 49 28.35 17.48 -9.74
C SER A 49 27.02 18.22 -9.60
N ALA A 50 25.95 17.62 -9.06
CA ALA A 50 24.68 18.34 -8.86
C ALA A 50 24.52 18.95 -7.45
N THR A 51 25.34 18.54 -6.47
CA THR A 51 25.39 19.14 -5.14
C THR A 51 26.64 19.98 -4.89
N ASP A 52 27.68 19.82 -5.70
CA ASP A 52 28.98 20.47 -5.51
C ASP A 52 29.11 21.69 -6.43
N ASN A 53 28.31 22.72 -6.17
CA ASN A 53 28.60 24.09 -6.62
C ASN A 53 29.36 24.91 -5.56
N ASN A 54 29.96 24.25 -4.57
CA ASN A 54 30.94 24.87 -3.69
C ASN A 54 32.28 24.14 -3.79
N ASN A 55 33.24 24.84 -4.37
CA ASN A 55 34.64 24.45 -4.48
C ASN A 55 35.21 24.07 -3.10
N ASN A 56 35.42 22.78 -2.88
CA ASN A 56 36.62 22.27 -2.23
C ASN A 56 36.77 20.76 -2.47
N SER A 57 37.74 20.42 -3.31
CA SER A 57 38.21 19.06 -3.54
C SER A 57 38.94 18.54 -2.30
N ASN A 58 38.19 17.96 -1.37
CA ASN A 58 38.64 17.01 -0.35
C ASN A 58 37.41 16.29 0.26
N LEU A 59 36.66 15.55 -0.55
CA LEU A 59 35.64 14.60 -0.09
C LEU A 59 36.17 13.18 -0.30
N SER A 60 36.90 12.74 0.73
CA SER A 60 37.40 11.39 1.00
C SER A 60 36.25 10.43 1.35
N ASN A 61 36.59 9.16 1.59
CA ASN A 61 35.75 7.99 1.97
C ASN A 61 34.66 8.19 3.05
N GLN A 62 34.41 9.40 3.56
CA GLN A 62 33.42 9.71 4.60
C GLN A 62 31.97 9.38 4.20
N GLY A 63 31.60 9.55 2.92
CA GLY A 63 30.22 9.30 2.47
C GLY A 63 29.82 7.82 2.44
N GLU A 64 30.76 6.91 2.15
CA GLU A 64 30.53 5.46 2.25
C GLU A 64 30.46 5.01 3.71
N ASP A 65 31.33 5.56 4.57
CA ASP A 65 31.32 5.29 6.01
C ASP A 65 30.01 5.71 6.68
N GLU A 66 29.41 6.84 6.29
CA GLU A 66 28.13 7.29 6.83
C GLU A 66 26.95 6.41 6.38
N LYS A 67 26.93 5.96 5.11
CA LYS A 67 25.90 5.03 4.62
C LYS A 67 26.03 3.64 5.24
N HIS A 68 27.25 3.14 5.42
CA HIS A 68 27.50 1.92 6.20
C HIS A 68 27.02 2.05 7.65
N LYS A 69 27.19 3.22 8.28
CA LYS A 69 26.64 3.50 9.61
C LYS A 69 25.11 3.52 9.63
N GLN A 70 24.45 4.04 8.58
CA GLN A 70 22.99 4.11 8.50
C GLN A 70 22.31 2.74 8.57
N PHE A 71 22.84 1.74 7.87
CA PHE A 71 22.20 0.42 7.76
C PHE A 71 22.79 -0.64 8.71
N SER A 72 23.98 -0.41 9.28
CA SER A 72 24.57 -1.32 10.28
C SER A 72 23.81 -1.32 11.62
N LYS A 73 22.98 -0.29 11.89
CA LYS A 73 22.10 -0.25 13.07
C LYS A 73 21.01 -1.32 13.07
N TYR A 74 20.70 -1.90 11.91
CA TYR A 74 19.68 -2.94 11.79
C TYR A 74 20.25 -4.31 12.20
N ASN A 75 19.57 -4.99 13.12
CA ASN A 75 19.93 -6.36 13.48
C ASN A 75 19.74 -7.32 12.30
N GLN A 76 18.79 -6.99 11.43
CA GLN A 76 18.36 -7.82 10.33
C GLN A 76 17.71 -6.94 9.25
N ILE A 77 18.00 -7.27 7.99
CA ILE A 77 17.33 -6.65 6.83
C ILE A 77 16.65 -7.76 6.03
N TYR A 78 15.38 -7.59 5.70
CA TYR A 78 14.62 -8.51 4.86
C TYR A 78 14.18 -7.83 3.57
N ILE A 79 14.55 -8.42 2.43
CA ILE A 79 13.98 -8.10 1.12
C ILE A 79 12.86 -9.10 0.85
N VAL A 80 11.62 -8.69 1.00
CA VAL A 80 10.46 -9.57 0.86
C VAL A 80 9.88 -9.42 -0.55
N ASN A 81 9.98 -10.49 -1.34
CA ASN A 81 9.43 -10.60 -2.68
C ASN A 81 8.15 -11.45 -2.63
N SER A 82 6.99 -10.79 -2.56
CA SER A 82 5.71 -11.48 -2.48
C SER A 82 5.34 -12.07 -3.83
N VAL A 83 5.41 -13.40 -4.02
CA VAL A 83 5.16 -14.01 -5.32
C VAL A 83 3.70 -13.88 -5.77
N LYS A 84 2.75 -13.75 -4.83
CA LYS A 84 1.31 -13.63 -5.15
C LYS A 84 0.89 -12.18 -5.47
N ALA A 85 1.62 -11.17 -4.99
CA ALA A 85 1.37 -9.78 -5.35
C ALA A 85 1.74 -9.50 -6.82
N GLY A 86 0.84 -8.83 -7.54
CA GLY A 86 1.12 -8.35 -8.90
C GLY A 86 1.35 -9.43 -9.93
N LYS A 87 0.76 -10.63 -9.79
CA LYS A 87 0.82 -11.66 -10.84
C LYS A 87 -0.24 -11.37 -11.90
N THR A 88 0.05 -10.47 -12.83
CA THR A 88 -0.77 -10.32 -14.05
C THR A 88 -0.03 -10.81 -15.30
N SER A 89 1.31 -10.88 -15.29
CA SER A 89 2.10 -11.41 -16.42
C SER A 89 3.48 -11.98 -16.04
N ASN A 90 4.07 -12.78 -16.94
CA ASN A 90 5.46 -13.27 -16.82
C ASN A 90 6.47 -12.12 -16.73
N TYR A 91 6.19 -10.98 -17.38
CA TYR A 91 7.03 -9.79 -17.32
C TYR A 91 7.10 -9.24 -15.89
N GLU A 92 5.96 -9.07 -15.22
CA GLU A 92 5.93 -8.52 -13.86
C GLU A 92 6.65 -9.43 -12.87
N LEU A 93 6.52 -10.75 -13.03
CA LEU A 93 7.26 -11.70 -12.21
C LEU A 93 8.78 -11.55 -12.42
N ARG A 94 9.24 -11.41 -13.67
CA ARG A 94 10.65 -11.19 -14.00
C ARG A 94 11.15 -9.86 -13.42
N LEU A 95 10.41 -8.77 -13.63
CA LEU A 95 10.74 -7.45 -13.11
C LEU A 95 10.87 -7.48 -11.59
N LYS A 96 9.88 -8.03 -10.88
CA LYS A 96 9.90 -8.13 -9.42
C LYS A 96 11.10 -8.94 -8.92
N ASN A 97 11.42 -10.06 -9.58
CA ASN A 97 12.58 -10.87 -9.23
C ASN A 97 13.90 -10.12 -9.46
N GLU A 98 14.02 -9.43 -10.60
CA GLU A 98 15.19 -8.61 -10.93
C GLU A 98 15.40 -7.49 -9.90
N ILE A 99 14.34 -6.76 -9.57
CA ILE A 99 14.40 -5.66 -8.60
C ILE A 99 14.68 -6.18 -7.18
N ALA A 100 14.07 -7.29 -6.77
CA ALA A 100 14.36 -7.88 -5.46
C ALA A 100 15.83 -8.31 -5.35
N SER A 101 16.39 -8.91 -6.40
CA SER A 101 17.81 -9.26 -6.46
C SER A 101 18.70 -8.01 -6.39
N LEU A 102 18.37 -6.97 -7.16
CA LEU A 102 19.09 -5.69 -7.11
C LEU A 102 19.12 -5.11 -5.69
N TYR A 103 17.97 -5.08 -5.00
CA TYR A 103 17.90 -4.57 -3.64
C TYR A 103 18.71 -5.41 -2.67
N TYR A 104 18.66 -6.73 -2.81
CA TYR A 104 19.47 -7.63 -2.00
C TYR A 104 20.97 -7.38 -2.19
N ASP A 105 21.43 -7.28 -3.44
CA ASP A 105 22.85 -7.08 -3.75
C ASP A 105 23.38 -5.75 -3.21
N VAL A 106 22.57 -4.70 -3.24
CA VAL A 106 22.89 -3.40 -2.65
C VAL A 106 22.89 -3.49 -1.12
N MET A 107 21.81 -3.98 -0.51
CA MET A 107 21.67 -3.98 0.95
C MET A 107 22.64 -4.93 1.66
N LYS A 108 23.02 -6.05 1.05
CA LYS A 108 24.00 -6.99 1.60
C LYS A 108 25.38 -6.37 1.82
N ARG A 109 25.73 -5.36 1.01
CA ARG A 109 26.99 -4.60 1.17
C ARG A 109 26.98 -3.78 2.43
N TYR A 110 25.88 -3.10 2.70
CA TYR A 110 25.75 -2.26 3.88
C TYR A 110 25.49 -3.07 5.16
N ASN A 111 24.87 -4.25 5.04
CA ASN A 111 24.60 -5.13 6.17
C ASN A 111 24.62 -6.60 5.73
N THR A 112 25.61 -7.35 6.21
CA THR A 112 25.81 -8.77 5.86
C THR A 112 24.70 -9.69 6.35
N LYS A 113 23.88 -9.23 7.31
CA LYS A 113 22.69 -9.95 7.78
C LYS A 113 21.48 -9.73 6.87
N THR A 114 21.63 -9.17 5.68
CA THR A 114 20.54 -9.03 4.72
C THR A 114 20.11 -10.40 4.17
N ASN A 115 18.80 -10.66 4.16
CA ASN A 115 18.20 -11.86 3.59
C ASN A 115 17.13 -11.50 2.57
N ILE A 116 17.04 -12.28 1.49
CA ILE A 116 15.94 -12.22 0.54
C ILE A 116 14.94 -13.33 0.85
N ILE A 117 13.65 -12.98 0.93
CA ILE A 117 12.55 -13.92 1.17
C ILE A 117 11.65 -13.88 -0.04
N LYS A 118 11.54 -15.01 -0.74
CA LYS A 118 10.52 -15.22 -1.76
C LYS A 118 9.37 -15.96 -1.10
N THR A 119 8.18 -15.39 -1.12
CA THR A 119 7.02 -16.05 -0.51
C THR A 119 6.59 -17.23 -1.37
N GLU A 120 6.06 -18.29 -0.76
CA GLU A 120 5.60 -19.48 -1.49
C GLU A 120 4.10 -19.75 -1.24
N SER A 121 3.59 -19.32 -0.09
CA SER A 121 2.20 -19.50 0.35
C SER A 121 1.47 -18.16 0.54
N ALA A 122 0.20 -18.21 0.96
CA ALA A 122 -0.52 -17.00 1.39
C ALA A 122 -0.01 -16.52 2.76
N ASP A 123 0.40 -17.46 3.62
CA ASP A 123 0.72 -17.17 5.02
C ASP A 123 2.19 -16.80 5.25
N ALA A 124 3.04 -16.92 4.23
CA ALA A 124 4.49 -16.73 4.36
C ALA A 124 4.89 -15.36 4.96
N ILE A 125 4.13 -14.30 4.70
CA ILE A 125 4.41 -12.95 5.24
C ILE A 125 3.98 -12.84 6.70
N PHE A 126 2.85 -13.46 7.05
CA PHE A 126 2.43 -13.59 8.44
C PHE A 126 3.45 -14.41 9.25
N GLU A 127 3.89 -15.56 8.73
CA GLU A 127 4.91 -16.40 9.35
C GLU A 127 6.25 -15.67 9.52
N LEU A 128 6.63 -14.83 8.55
CA LEU A 128 7.78 -13.94 8.68
C LEU A 128 7.60 -12.97 9.85
N GLY A 129 6.43 -12.38 10.01
CA GLY A 129 6.11 -11.54 11.17
C GLY A 129 6.33 -12.30 12.49
N VAL A 130 5.77 -13.51 12.60
CA VAL A 130 5.94 -14.37 13.79
C VAL A 130 7.42 -14.68 14.06
N LYS A 131 8.19 -14.96 13.01
CA LYS A 131 9.64 -15.19 13.12
C LYS A 131 10.38 -13.96 13.63
N ILE A 132 10.05 -12.77 13.12
CA ILE A 132 10.67 -11.51 13.55
C ILE A 132 10.38 -11.27 15.03
N LYS A 133 9.13 -11.48 15.47
CA LYS A 133 8.75 -11.38 16.88
C LYS A 133 9.60 -12.29 17.77
N LYS A 134 9.66 -13.58 17.45
CA LYS A 134 10.43 -14.57 18.22
C LYS A 134 11.92 -14.21 18.30
N ASN A 135 12.50 -13.76 17.19
CA ASN A 135 13.88 -13.31 17.15
C ASN A 135 14.09 -12.05 17.99
N TRP A 136 13.15 -11.12 17.98
CA TRP A 136 13.20 -9.91 18.79
C TRP A 136 13.08 -10.24 20.28
N GLU A 137 12.14 -11.12 20.67
CA GLU A 137 11.92 -11.59 22.04
C GLU A 137 13.17 -12.26 22.62
N SER A 138 13.82 -13.13 21.83
CA SER A 138 15.04 -13.85 22.24
C SER A 138 16.33 -13.02 22.17
N SER A 139 16.32 -11.85 21.53
CA SER A 139 17.50 -11.02 21.42
C SER A 139 17.75 -10.20 22.69
N GLU A 140 19.00 -10.26 23.20
CA GLU A 140 19.48 -9.40 24.29
C GLU A 140 19.44 -7.92 23.91
N LYS A 141 19.65 -7.60 22.63
CA LYS A 141 19.58 -6.24 22.09
C LYS A 141 18.35 -6.10 21.21
N LYS A 142 17.33 -5.42 21.73
CA LYS A 142 16.07 -5.08 21.06
C LYS A 142 16.25 -4.05 19.92
N ALA A 143 17.14 -4.31 18.98
CA ALA A 143 17.42 -3.41 17.87
C ALA A 143 16.37 -3.55 16.75
N SER A 144 16.35 -2.55 15.86
CA SER A 144 15.42 -2.47 14.75
C SER A 144 15.66 -3.53 13.67
N THR A 145 14.57 -3.98 13.04
CA THR A 145 14.56 -4.78 11.82
C THR A 145 14.10 -3.90 10.65
N LEU A 146 14.84 -3.92 9.55
CA LEU A 146 14.43 -3.26 8.31
C LEU A 146 13.75 -4.28 7.39
N ILE A 147 12.60 -3.89 6.84
CA ILE A 147 11.83 -4.69 5.90
C ILE A 147 11.62 -3.87 4.64
N ILE A 148 12.14 -4.34 3.52
CA ILE A 148 11.88 -3.79 2.20
C ILE A 148 10.92 -4.76 1.51
N ILE A 149 9.66 -4.38 1.36
CA ILE A 149 8.59 -5.28 0.96
C ILE A 149 8.04 -4.92 -0.43
N LEU A 150 8.27 -5.82 -1.37
CA LEU A 150 7.77 -5.78 -2.73
C LEU A 150 6.42 -6.52 -2.79
N SER A 151 5.35 -5.82 -2.44
CA SER A 151 4.00 -6.39 -2.29
C SER A 151 2.88 -5.38 -2.57
N GLY A 152 1.64 -5.74 -2.26
CA GLY A 152 0.52 -4.80 -2.10
C GLY A 152 0.18 -4.56 -0.62
N ASP A 153 -0.87 -3.79 -0.36
CA ASP A 153 -1.25 -3.34 0.99
C ASP A 153 -1.60 -4.48 1.94
N THR A 154 -2.33 -5.51 1.48
CA THR A 154 -2.73 -6.67 2.29
C THR A 154 -1.52 -7.36 2.95
N SER A 155 -0.38 -7.40 2.25
CA SER A 155 0.84 -8.01 2.79
C SER A 155 1.45 -7.22 3.96
N ILE A 156 1.18 -5.92 4.05
CA ILE A 156 1.56 -5.13 5.22
C ILE A 156 0.71 -5.57 6.41
N SER A 157 -0.60 -5.68 6.24
CA SER A 157 -1.50 -6.15 7.31
C SER A 157 -1.17 -7.58 7.75
N GLU A 158 -0.85 -8.49 6.81
CA GLU A 158 -0.35 -9.85 7.10
C GLU A 158 0.91 -9.82 7.99
N LEU A 159 1.90 -8.99 7.64
CA LEU A 159 3.13 -8.83 8.41
C LEU A 159 2.87 -8.33 9.84
N LEU A 160 1.98 -7.34 9.98
CA LEU A 160 1.65 -6.73 11.28
C LEU A 160 0.84 -7.69 12.17
N ASN A 161 -0.05 -8.46 11.57
CA ASN A 161 -0.80 -9.51 12.27
C ASN A 161 0.15 -10.58 12.81
N GLY A 162 1.20 -10.95 12.05
CA GLY A 162 2.19 -11.93 12.50
C GLY A 162 3.19 -11.42 13.54
N SER A 163 3.67 -10.19 13.40
CA SER A 163 4.80 -9.67 14.20
C SER A 163 4.45 -9.09 15.56
N THR A 164 3.17 -8.81 15.81
CA THR A 164 2.73 -7.87 16.87
C THR A 164 3.35 -6.47 16.71
N LEU A 165 2.90 -5.49 17.50
CA LEU A 165 3.43 -4.11 17.41
C LEU A 165 4.65 -3.88 18.31
N ASP A 166 5.16 -4.94 18.94
CA ASP A 166 6.26 -4.88 19.91
C ASP A 166 7.64 -4.73 19.24
N PRO A 167 7.98 -5.46 18.17
CA PRO A 167 9.28 -5.31 17.51
C PRO A 167 9.44 -3.93 16.87
N ILE A 168 10.67 -3.40 16.89
CA ILE A 168 11.01 -2.16 16.16
C ILE A 168 11.17 -2.47 14.67
N LEU A 169 10.16 -2.13 13.88
CA LEU A 169 10.11 -2.39 12.45
C LEU A 169 10.22 -1.08 11.67
N HIS A 170 11.18 -1.00 10.77
CA HIS A 170 11.22 0.07 9.76
C HIS A 170 10.89 -0.57 8.41
N ILE A 171 9.89 -0.02 7.72
CA ILE A 171 9.33 -0.63 6.51
C ILE A 171 9.49 0.33 5.33
N LEU A 172 10.12 -0.15 4.26
CA LEU A 172 10.05 0.46 2.94
C LEU A 172 9.06 -0.33 2.10
N THR A 173 7.96 0.30 1.71
CA THR A 173 6.97 -0.30 0.80
C THR A 173 7.38 -0.09 -0.64
N VAL A 174 7.19 -1.10 -1.47
CA VAL A 174 7.54 -1.07 -2.90
C VAL A 174 6.33 -1.61 -3.67
N PRO A 175 5.72 -0.82 -4.58
CA PRO A 175 4.37 -1.06 -5.06
C PRO A 175 4.39 -2.15 -6.13
N VAL A 176 3.91 -3.35 -5.78
CA VAL A 176 3.81 -4.46 -6.75
C VAL A 176 2.37 -4.91 -7.02
N GLY A 177 1.35 -4.33 -6.37
CA GLY A 177 -0.07 -4.57 -6.66
C GLY A 177 -0.69 -3.58 -7.65
N THR A 178 -2.03 -3.63 -7.75
CA THR A 178 -2.86 -2.70 -8.56
C THR A 178 -3.24 -1.43 -7.79
N ALA A 179 -3.55 -1.57 -6.50
CA ALA A 179 -4.08 -0.50 -5.64
C ALA A 179 -2.97 0.27 -4.90
N ASN A 180 -2.14 -0.43 -4.11
CA ASN A 180 -1.00 0.10 -3.35
C ASN A 180 -1.28 1.43 -2.63
N ALA A 181 -2.46 1.54 -2.01
CA ALA A 181 -2.98 2.77 -1.41
C ALA A 181 -1.99 3.38 -0.39
N LEU A 182 -1.34 2.54 0.42
CA LEU A 182 -0.34 3.01 1.38
C LEU A 182 0.86 3.63 0.67
N PHE A 183 1.39 2.99 -0.38
CA PHE A 183 2.52 3.52 -1.13
C PHE A 183 2.17 4.85 -1.80
N LEU A 184 1.00 4.94 -2.45
CA LEU A 184 0.54 6.17 -3.08
C LEU A 184 0.54 7.34 -2.09
N LYS A 185 0.15 7.07 -0.84
CA LYS A 185 0.12 8.09 0.20
C LYS A 185 1.51 8.41 0.78
N LEU A 186 2.32 7.40 1.09
CA LEU A 186 3.68 7.59 1.60
C LEU A 186 4.63 8.31 0.63
N PHE A 187 4.33 8.28 -0.67
CA PHE A 187 5.18 8.93 -1.67
C PHE A 187 4.48 10.10 -2.37
N GLU A 188 3.30 10.51 -1.85
CA GLU A 188 2.46 11.62 -2.33
C GLU A 188 2.39 11.67 -3.87
N LEU A 189 2.15 10.52 -4.49
CA LEU A 189 2.11 10.42 -5.95
C LEU A 189 0.89 11.20 -6.48
N PRO A 190 1.00 12.05 -7.52
CA PRO A 190 -0.15 12.75 -8.10
C PRO A 190 -1.33 11.83 -8.51
N LYS A 191 -2.57 12.33 -8.39
CA LYS A 191 -3.78 11.61 -8.87
C LYS A 191 -3.72 11.41 -10.37
N GLY A 192 -4.08 10.21 -10.82
CA GLY A 192 -4.13 9.93 -12.25
C GLY A 192 -2.76 9.85 -12.92
N ILE A 193 -1.67 9.65 -12.16
CA ILE A 193 -0.44 9.07 -12.72
C ILE A 193 -0.85 7.77 -13.42
N LYS A 194 -1.02 7.90 -14.73
CA LYS A 194 -0.98 6.80 -15.68
C LYS A 194 0.49 6.54 -15.84
N LEU A 195 0.87 5.30 -15.64
CA LEU A 195 2.23 4.88 -15.69
C LEU A 195 2.77 4.95 -17.15
N GLY A 196 2.84 6.13 -17.77
CA GLY A 196 3.45 6.36 -19.09
C GLY A 196 2.69 5.75 -20.27
N GLU A 197 3.25 5.94 -21.47
CA GLU A 197 2.79 5.24 -22.68
C GLU A 197 3.06 3.72 -22.57
N ASP A 198 4.04 3.31 -21.75
CA ASP A 198 4.30 1.92 -21.37
C ASP A 198 4.24 1.74 -19.83
N PRO A 199 3.12 1.24 -19.28
CA PRO A 199 2.92 0.89 -17.86
C PRO A 199 4.05 0.11 -17.21
N LYS A 200 4.84 -0.61 -18.01
CA LYS A 200 5.96 -1.43 -17.54
C LYS A 200 7.21 -0.62 -17.20
N GLN A 201 7.50 0.43 -17.95
CA GLN A 201 8.70 1.25 -17.75
C GLN A 201 8.57 2.11 -16.49
N GLU A 202 7.41 2.71 -16.28
CA GLU A 202 7.21 3.55 -15.10
C GLU A 202 7.10 2.75 -13.80
N LYS A 203 6.53 1.54 -13.83
CA LYS A 203 6.55 0.65 -12.65
C LYS A 203 7.99 0.33 -12.23
N ARG A 204 8.88 0.03 -13.19
CA ARG A 204 10.30 -0.17 -12.92
C ARG A 204 10.92 1.10 -12.32
N GLN A 205 10.67 2.25 -12.94
CA GLN A 205 11.21 3.53 -12.49
C GLN A 205 10.77 3.87 -11.06
N ILE A 206 9.49 3.77 -10.72
CA ILE A 206 9.00 4.03 -9.36
C ILE A 206 9.69 3.13 -8.34
N MET A 207 9.80 1.83 -8.64
CA MET A 207 10.49 0.89 -7.78
C MET A 207 11.96 1.33 -7.60
N THR A 208 12.70 1.55 -8.68
CA THR A 208 14.12 1.92 -8.59
C THR A 208 14.35 3.28 -7.93
N ASP A 209 13.53 4.29 -8.24
CA ASP A 209 13.69 5.66 -7.74
C ASP A 209 13.37 5.73 -6.25
N SER A 210 12.27 5.08 -5.81
CA SER A 210 11.95 4.98 -4.38
C SER A 210 13.08 4.29 -3.59
N PHE A 211 13.64 3.20 -4.11
CA PHE A 211 14.75 2.52 -3.46
C PHE A 211 16.06 3.31 -3.51
N PHE A 212 16.32 4.03 -4.61
CA PHE A 212 17.50 4.88 -4.71
C PHE A 212 17.47 5.98 -3.67
N ARG A 213 16.36 6.72 -3.58
CA ARG A 213 16.13 7.73 -2.54
C ARG A 213 16.29 7.16 -1.14
N PHE A 214 15.79 5.95 -0.92
CA PHE A 214 15.97 5.23 0.34
C PHE A 214 17.46 4.99 0.68
N VAL A 215 18.24 4.47 -0.28
CA VAL A 215 19.68 4.21 -0.10
C VAL A 215 20.49 5.51 0.04
N CYS A 216 20.04 6.59 -0.59
CA CYS A 216 20.66 7.91 -0.47
C CYS A 216 20.35 8.62 0.84
N GLY A 217 19.39 8.13 1.63
CA GLY A 217 18.98 8.78 2.88
C GLY A 217 18.01 9.94 2.66
N ASP A 218 17.40 10.05 1.48
CA ASP A 218 16.44 11.11 1.13
C ASP A 218 15.05 10.85 1.72
N LEU A 219 14.81 9.64 2.24
CA LEU A 219 13.53 9.25 2.81
C LEU A 219 13.50 9.49 4.32
N GLU A 220 12.36 9.96 4.79
CA GLU A 220 12.09 10.15 6.20
C GLU A 220 11.38 8.94 6.78
N LEU A 221 11.51 8.74 8.09
CA LEU A 221 10.87 7.64 8.79
C LEU A 221 9.74 8.18 9.66
N ILE A 222 8.50 7.82 9.34
CA ILE A 222 7.30 8.31 10.03
C ILE A 222 6.55 7.21 10.75
N ASN A 223 5.82 7.58 11.81
CA ASN A 223 4.81 6.70 12.39
C ASN A 223 3.54 6.80 11.54
N VAL A 224 2.94 5.65 11.22
CA VAL A 224 1.65 5.57 10.55
C VAL A 224 0.65 5.01 11.56
N PRO A 225 -0.55 5.59 11.71
CA PRO A 225 -1.55 5.02 12.60
C PRO A 225 -1.98 3.64 12.11
N PHE A 226 -1.97 2.67 13.02
CA PHE A 226 -2.58 1.37 12.82
C PHE A 226 -3.86 1.28 13.63
N TYR A 227 -4.75 0.39 13.21
CA TYR A 227 -5.98 0.12 13.93
C TYR A 227 -6.08 -1.35 14.26
N THR A 228 -6.18 -1.67 15.55
CA THR A 228 -6.54 -3.00 16.01
C THR A 228 -8.04 -3.18 15.84
N ILE A 229 -8.42 -4.20 15.06
CA ILE A 229 -9.80 -4.61 14.87
C ILE A 229 -10.05 -5.79 15.80
N SER A 230 -10.99 -5.63 16.74
CA SER A 230 -11.39 -6.69 17.67
C SER A 230 -12.89 -6.92 17.66
N ASN A 231 -13.34 -8.09 18.11
CA ASN A 231 -14.75 -8.33 18.36
C ASN A 231 -15.21 -7.66 19.67
N LYS A 232 -16.50 -7.78 19.99
CA LYS A 232 -17.10 -7.18 21.19
C LYS A 232 -16.49 -7.68 22.51
N GLN A 233 -15.91 -8.88 22.50
CA GLN A 233 -15.22 -9.50 23.64
C GLN A 233 -13.76 -9.02 23.76
N GLY A 234 -13.27 -8.21 22.82
CA GLY A 234 -11.89 -7.70 22.80
C GLY A 234 -10.88 -8.68 22.21
N ILE A 235 -11.31 -9.76 21.55
CA ILE A 235 -10.43 -10.67 20.82
C ILE A 235 -9.98 -9.95 19.55
N GLU A 236 -8.66 -9.80 19.37
CA GLU A 236 -8.06 -9.24 18.17
C GLU A 236 -8.30 -10.15 16.97
N LEU A 237 -8.82 -9.57 15.89
CA LEU A 237 -9.18 -10.26 14.66
C LEU A 237 -8.22 -9.91 13.52
N SER A 238 -7.79 -8.65 13.46
CA SER A 238 -6.87 -8.15 12.44
C SER A 238 -6.33 -6.77 12.82
N LYS A 239 -5.27 -6.35 12.13
CA LYS A 239 -4.78 -4.97 12.09
C LYS A 239 -5.08 -4.35 10.74
N SER A 240 -5.42 -3.08 10.79
CA SER A 240 -5.73 -2.25 9.64
C SER A 240 -4.79 -1.06 9.54
N ILE A 241 -4.46 -0.69 8.32
CA ILE A 241 -3.75 0.53 7.95
C ILE A 241 -4.55 1.41 6.98
N LEU A 242 -5.54 0.85 6.27
CA LEU A 242 -6.26 1.57 5.22
C LEU A 242 -7.70 1.86 5.61
N LEU A 243 -8.49 0.82 5.88
CA LEU A 243 -9.94 0.95 5.97
C LEU A 243 -10.63 -0.25 6.62
N THR A 244 -11.80 0.03 7.20
CA THR A 244 -12.80 -0.96 7.58
C THR A 244 -14.13 -0.61 6.90
N THR A 245 -14.74 -1.55 6.17
CA THR A 245 -15.92 -1.29 5.33
C THR A 245 -16.99 -2.39 5.42
N THR A 246 -18.22 -2.05 5.07
CA THR A 246 -19.33 -2.99 4.88
C THR A 246 -20.24 -2.53 3.73
N GLY A 247 -21.30 -3.30 3.43
CA GLY A 247 -22.15 -3.08 2.27
C GLY A 247 -21.43 -3.41 0.96
N PHE A 248 -21.68 -2.61 -0.08
CA PHE A 248 -21.22 -2.86 -1.46
C PHE A 248 -19.74 -3.27 -1.56
N HIS A 249 -18.84 -2.55 -0.90
CA HIS A 249 -17.40 -2.81 -1.00
C HIS A 249 -17.02 -4.18 -0.43
N ALA A 250 -17.50 -4.52 0.76
CA ALA A 250 -17.21 -5.81 1.39
C ALA A 250 -17.87 -6.98 0.63
N THR A 251 -19.11 -6.78 0.15
CA THR A 251 -19.82 -7.77 -0.67
C THR A 251 -19.10 -8.01 -1.99
N LEU A 252 -18.62 -6.95 -2.66
CA LEU A 252 -17.84 -7.05 -3.89
C LEU A 252 -16.58 -7.91 -3.69
N LEU A 253 -15.82 -7.63 -2.63
CA LEU A 253 -14.59 -8.39 -2.33
C LEU A 253 -14.88 -9.85 -2.00
N LYS A 254 -15.96 -10.13 -1.27
CA LYS A 254 -16.41 -11.49 -0.96
C LYS A 254 -16.78 -12.26 -2.24
N VAL A 255 -17.61 -11.69 -3.10
CA VAL A 255 -18.03 -12.31 -4.37
C VAL A 255 -16.83 -12.52 -5.28
N ALA A 256 -15.98 -11.50 -5.44
CA ALA A 256 -14.76 -11.58 -6.24
C ALA A 256 -13.77 -12.65 -5.72
N SER A 257 -13.80 -12.96 -4.42
CA SER A 257 -12.94 -13.97 -3.80
C SER A 257 -13.49 -15.40 -3.88
N SER A 258 -14.70 -15.59 -4.41
CA SER A 258 -15.27 -16.93 -4.58
C SER A 258 -14.50 -17.72 -5.66
N PRO A 259 -14.50 -19.06 -5.60
CA PRO A 259 -13.86 -19.90 -6.61
C PRO A 259 -14.35 -19.61 -8.05
N GLU A 260 -15.62 -19.23 -8.19
CA GLU A 260 -16.23 -18.89 -9.47
C GLU A 260 -15.59 -17.67 -10.13
N TYR A 261 -15.28 -16.63 -9.34
CA TYR A 261 -14.74 -15.37 -9.86
C TYR A 261 -13.21 -15.34 -9.89
N LYS A 262 -12.54 -16.08 -9.00
CA LYS A 262 -11.06 -16.15 -8.92
C LYS A 262 -10.37 -16.48 -10.25
N LYS A 263 -11.02 -17.29 -11.10
CA LYS A 263 -10.50 -17.68 -12.42
C LYS A 263 -10.31 -16.52 -13.39
N TYR A 264 -10.97 -15.38 -13.16
CA TYR A 264 -10.90 -14.21 -14.06
C TYR A 264 -9.75 -13.23 -13.74
N GLY A 265 -8.86 -13.56 -12.79
CA GLY A 265 -7.69 -12.72 -12.50
C GLY A 265 -8.12 -11.32 -12.04
N VAL A 266 -7.68 -10.27 -12.71
CA VAL A 266 -8.00 -8.86 -12.38
C VAL A 266 -9.44 -8.49 -12.80
N GLU A 267 -9.96 -9.07 -13.88
CA GLU A 267 -11.31 -8.81 -14.38
C GLU A 267 -12.41 -9.31 -13.44
N ARG A 268 -12.04 -10.11 -12.43
CA ARG A 268 -12.98 -10.67 -11.45
C ARG A 268 -13.78 -9.59 -10.73
N PHE A 269 -13.20 -8.41 -10.48
CA PHE A 269 -13.90 -7.33 -9.79
C PHE A 269 -14.99 -6.69 -10.66
N VAL A 270 -14.74 -6.55 -11.96
CA VAL A 270 -15.73 -6.05 -12.93
C VAL A 270 -16.90 -7.04 -13.06
N LYS A 271 -16.60 -8.34 -13.11
CA LYS A 271 -17.66 -9.37 -13.19
C LYS A 271 -18.44 -9.47 -11.88
N ALA A 272 -17.73 -9.49 -10.75
CA ALA A 272 -18.35 -9.53 -9.43
C ALA A 272 -19.18 -8.27 -9.15
N SER A 273 -18.78 -7.09 -9.63
CA SER A 273 -19.59 -5.88 -9.45
C SER A 273 -20.93 -5.98 -10.16
N GLY A 274 -20.97 -6.54 -11.38
CA GLY A 274 -22.23 -6.78 -12.08
C GLY A 274 -23.16 -7.73 -11.31
N GLU A 275 -22.59 -8.80 -10.76
CA GLU A 275 -23.34 -9.74 -9.90
C GLU A 275 -23.88 -9.07 -8.65
N VAL A 276 -23.04 -8.32 -7.92
CA VAL A 276 -23.45 -7.61 -6.69
C VAL A 276 -24.55 -6.60 -6.97
N ILE A 277 -24.40 -5.79 -8.03
CA ILE A 277 -25.38 -4.77 -8.40
C ILE A 277 -26.76 -5.38 -8.71
N ASN A 278 -26.78 -6.51 -9.41
CA ASN A 278 -28.02 -7.10 -9.92
C ASN A 278 -28.70 -8.03 -8.92
N ASN A 279 -27.93 -8.70 -8.05
CA ASN A 279 -28.44 -9.83 -7.28
C ASN A 279 -28.39 -9.65 -5.76
N TYR A 280 -27.68 -8.65 -5.22
CA TYR A 280 -27.51 -8.47 -3.79
C TYR A 280 -28.30 -7.28 -3.25
N LYS A 281 -28.80 -7.43 -2.02
CA LYS A 281 -29.43 -6.35 -1.26
C LYS A 281 -28.42 -5.83 -0.26
N LEU A 282 -28.07 -4.56 -0.38
CA LEU A 282 -26.90 -3.97 0.30
C LEU A 282 -27.28 -3.13 1.51
N ASP A 283 -28.56 -2.82 1.68
CA ASP A 283 -29.08 -1.94 2.72
C ASP A 283 -29.03 -2.61 4.10
N ASN A 284 -28.05 -2.21 4.91
CA ASN A 284 -27.88 -2.65 6.29
C ASN A 284 -28.15 -1.51 7.26
N ASN A 285 -28.56 -1.83 8.48
CA ASN A 285 -28.56 -0.84 9.56
C ASN A 285 -27.14 -0.75 10.12
N VAL A 286 -26.55 0.43 10.06
CA VAL A 286 -25.19 0.69 10.52
C VAL A 286 -25.21 1.72 11.62
N LYS A 287 -24.48 1.42 12.70
CA LYS A 287 -24.24 2.35 13.80
C LYS A 287 -22.74 2.47 14.07
N LEU A 288 -22.24 3.69 14.05
CA LEU A 288 -20.86 4.04 14.40
C LEU A 288 -20.89 4.92 15.63
N TYR A 289 -20.19 4.52 16.69
CA TYR A 289 -20.09 5.28 17.93
C TYR A 289 -18.74 5.09 18.60
N ASN A 290 -18.36 5.97 19.52
CA ASN A 290 -17.13 5.78 20.30
C ASN A 290 -17.40 5.19 21.69
N SER A 291 -16.32 4.81 22.38
CA SER A 291 -16.37 4.31 23.77
C SER A 291 -16.98 5.28 24.79
N LYS A 292 -17.07 6.58 24.46
CA LYS A 292 -17.70 7.61 25.29
C LYS A 292 -19.21 7.77 25.01
N GLY A 293 -19.77 6.97 24.10
CA GLY A 293 -21.19 7.00 23.73
C GLY A 293 -21.57 8.07 22.69
N LYS A 294 -20.60 8.82 22.13
CA LYS A 294 -20.87 9.73 21.00
C LYS A 294 -21.23 8.88 19.79
N ILE A 295 -22.42 9.11 19.25
CA ILE A 295 -22.88 8.48 18.01
C ILE A 295 -22.41 9.36 16.85
N TYR A 296 -21.62 8.78 15.94
CA TYR A 296 -21.18 9.40 14.69
C TYR A 296 -22.18 9.14 13.56
N TYR A 297 -22.75 7.94 13.54
CA TYR A 297 -23.73 7.54 12.53
C TYR A 297 -24.69 6.52 13.10
N ASN A 298 -25.96 6.62 12.74
CA ASN A 298 -26.99 5.63 13.06
C ASN A 298 -28.08 5.66 11.99
N GLY A 299 -28.01 4.74 11.03
CA GLY A 299 -28.92 4.75 9.91
C GLY A 299 -28.68 3.63 8.91
N GLU A 300 -29.46 3.64 7.83
CA GLU A 300 -29.33 2.67 6.75
C GLU A 300 -28.19 3.04 5.80
N SER A 301 -27.35 2.07 5.46
CA SER A 301 -26.26 2.26 4.51
C SER A 301 -26.13 1.08 3.54
N SER A 302 -25.89 1.40 2.28
CA SER A 302 -25.58 0.43 1.22
C SER A 302 -24.08 0.38 0.90
N TYR A 303 -23.32 1.40 1.31
CA TYR A 303 -21.87 1.47 1.28
C TYR A 303 -21.43 2.21 2.54
N PHE A 304 -20.70 1.55 3.42
CA PHE A 304 -20.16 2.19 4.62
C PHE A 304 -18.67 1.90 4.76
N GLY A 305 -17.90 2.91 5.16
CA GLY A 305 -16.50 2.72 5.48
C GLY A 305 -15.96 3.73 6.47
N VAL A 306 -14.99 3.28 7.28
CA VAL A 306 -14.09 4.12 8.06
C VAL A 306 -12.72 4.07 7.40
N PHE A 307 -12.20 5.22 6.99
CA PHE A 307 -11.04 5.34 6.12
C PHE A 307 -9.89 6.09 6.82
N ALA A 308 -8.73 5.45 6.86
CA ALA A 308 -7.44 6.04 7.20
C ALA A 308 -6.69 6.55 5.96
N THR A 309 -7.09 6.13 4.77
CA THR A 309 -6.73 6.78 3.51
C THR A 309 -7.91 6.67 2.54
N GLY A 310 -8.25 7.76 1.85
CA GLY A 310 -9.35 7.74 0.88
C GLY A 310 -8.95 7.25 -0.50
N ARG A 311 -7.67 7.40 -0.83
CA ARG A 311 -7.14 7.02 -2.14
C ARG A 311 -6.76 5.55 -2.14
N LEU A 312 -7.64 4.74 -2.71
CA LEU A 312 -7.48 3.29 -2.75
C LEU A 312 -6.72 2.82 -4.00
N GLU A 313 -6.75 3.61 -5.08
CA GLU A 313 -6.04 3.31 -6.33
C GLU A 313 -5.44 4.59 -6.94
N PRO A 314 -4.55 4.50 -7.95
CA PRO A 314 -3.94 5.69 -8.56
C PRO A 314 -4.94 6.72 -9.08
N THR A 315 -6.11 6.28 -9.54
CA THR A 315 -7.17 7.14 -10.08
C THR A 315 -8.41 7.24 -9.19
N TYR A 316 -8.51 6.44 -8.12
CA TYR A 316 -9.71 6.33 -7.31
C TYR A 316 -9.48 6.83 -5.88
N ASP A 317 -10.20 7.89 -5.51
CA ASP A 317 -10.21 8.48 -4.16
C ASP A 317 -11.64 8.78 -3.74
N ILE A 318 -12.17 7.95 -2.85
CA ILE A 318 -13.57 8.02 -2.39
C ILE A 318 -13.72 8.75 -1.04
N SER A 319 -12.61 9.02 -0.35
CA SER A 319 -12.62 9.72 0.94
C SER A 319 -11.52 10.78 1.00
N PRO A 320 -11.63 11.90 0.26
CA PRO A 320 -10.57 12.90 0.15
C PRO A 320 -10.18 13.59 1.47
N LYS A 321 -11.03 13.53 2.52
CA LYS A 321 -10.71 14.04 3.87
C LYS A 321 -9.86 13.05 4.68
N SER A 322 -9.71 11.80 4.23
CA SER A 322 -8.94 10.77 4.93
C SER A 322 -7.48 10.72 4.49
N ASP A 323 -6.58 10.77 5.45
CA ASP A 323 -5.14 10.55 5.29
C ASP A 323 -4.50 9.95 6.54
N LEU A 324 -3.17 9.77 6.53
CA LEU A 324 -2.42 9.21 7.66
C LEU A 324 -2.52 10.05 8.95
N LYS A 325 -3.10 11.25 8.90
CA LYS A 325 -3.30 12.19 10.02
C LYS A 325 -4.79 12.47 10.30
N ASN A 326 -5.71 12.07 9.42
CA ASN A 326 -7.13 12.35 9.48
C ASN A 326 -7.94 11.12 9.10
N ARG A 327 -8.88 10.72 9.96
CA ARG A 327 -9.81 9.62 9.68
C ARG A 327 -11.20 10.18 9.43
N ALA A 328 -11.92 9.58 8.49
CA ALA A 328 -13.30 9.94 8.18
C ALA A 328 -14.13 8.67 7.99
N PHE A 329 -15.43 8.77 8.21
CA PHE A 329 -16.39 7.74 7.78
C PHE A 329 -17.19 8.26 6.59
N LEU A 330 -17.58 7.35 5.71
CA LEU A 330 -18.50 7.59 4.60
C LEU A 330 -19.63 6.57 4.66
N SER A 331 -20.86 7.05 4.56
CA SER A 331 -22.07 6.27 4.33
C SER A 331 -22.75 6.75 3.05
N ILE A 332 -23.12 5.83 2.17
CA ILE A 332 -23.97 6.10 1.00
C ILE A 332 -25.18 5.16 1.06
N LYS A 333 -26.38 5.75 1.08
CA LYS A 333 -27.65 5.04 1.01
C LYS A 333 -28.12 4.96 -0.45
N GLU A 334 -28.61 3.78 -0.85
CA GLU A 334 -29.13 3.57 -2.20
C GLU A 334 -30.52 4.19 -2.44
N ASN A 335 -31.39 4.14 -1.43
CA ASN A 335 -32.75 4.69 -1.46
C ASN A 335 -33.61 4.26 -2.68
N GLY A 336 -33.41 3.03 -3.17
CA GLY A 336 -34.16 2.48 -4.30
C GLY A 336 -33.69 2.92 -5.69
N ASP A 337 -32.73 3.85 -5.80
CA ASP A 337 -32.10 4.25 -7.05
C ASP A 337 -30.68 3.68 -7.13
N ARG A 338 -30.59 2.42 -7.59
CA ARG A 338 -29.34 1.70 -7.76
C ARG A 338 -28.36 2.43 -8.67
N LYS A 339 -28.83 3.09 -9.73
CA LYS A 339 -27.95 3.76 -10.68
C LYS A 339 -27.29 4.95 -10.01
N ASN A 340 -28.07 5.83 -9.40
CA ASN A 340 -27.55 6.98 -8.67
C ASN A 340 -26.62 6.56 -7.52
N PHE A 341 -26.95 5.47 -6.81
CA PHE A 341 -26.07 4.89 -5.80
C PHE A 341 -24.68 4.53 -6.35
N ILE A 342 -24.63 3.84 -7.50
CA ILE A 342 -23.37 3.46 -8.13
C ILE A 342 -22.65 4.70 -8.68
N ASP A 343 -23.37 5.66 -9.27
CA ASP A 343 -22.78 6.91 -9.77
C ASP A 343 -22.05 7.66 -8.64
N LYS A 344 -22.61 7.70 -7.42
CA LYS A 344 -21.97 8.30 -6.24
C LYS A 344 -20.66 7.61 -5.84
N ILE A 345 -20.60 6.29 -5.92
CA ILE A 345 -19.36 5.52 -5.70
C ILE A 345 -18.36 5.84 -6.81
N MET A 346 -18.82 5.90 -8.07
CA MET A 346 -17.96 6.17 -9.21
C MET A 346 -17.39 7.59 -9.25
N TYR A 347 -18.00 8.55 -8.54
CA TYR A 347 -17.42 9.89 -8.38
C TYR A 347 -16.02 9.88 -7.74
N GLY A 348 -15.62 8.80 -7.04
CA GLY A 348 -14.25 8.65 -6.54
C GLY A 348 -13.17 8.69 -7.65
N TYR A 349 -13.52 8.37 -8.90
CA TYR A 349 -12.62 8.50 -10.05
C TYR A 349 -12.47 9.95 -10.55
N GLY A 350 -13.37 10.85 -10.14
CA GLY A 350 -13.42 12.24 -10.60
C GLY A 350 -12.53 13.19 -9.80
N ASP A 351 -12.86 14.48 -9.84
CA ASP A 351 -12.19 15.50 -9.03
C ASP A 351 -12.61 15.41 -7.55
N GLY A 352 -11.65 15.46 -6.63
CA GLY A 352 -11.91 15.33 -5.21
C GLY A 352 -12.74 16.47 -4.62
N LYS A 353 -12.62 17.71 -5.12
CA LYS A 353 -13.44 18.84 -4.63
C LYS A 353 -14.88 18.69 -5.09
N VAL A 354 -15.08 18.32 -6.35
CA VAL A 354 -16.42 18.04 -6.89
C VAL A 354 -17.09 16.90 -6.14
N LEU A 355 -16.34 15.85 -5.79
CA LEU A 355 -16.84 14.76 -4.94
C LEU A 355 -17.34 15.27 -3.58
N LEU A 356 -16.55 16.11 -2.90
CA LEU A 356 -16.92 16.68 -1.60
C LEU A 356 -18.17 17.56 -1.70
N GLU A 357 -18.25 18.42 -2.71
CA GLU A 357 -19.43 19.27 -2.94
C GLU A 357 -20.69 18.44 -3.21
N ASN A 358 -20.55 17.32 -3.92
CA ASN A 358 -21.67 16.39 -4.17
C ASN A 358 -22.09 15.69 -2.88
N PHE A 359 -21.14 15.23 -2.06
CA PHE A 359 -21.44 14.59 -0.78
C PHE A 359 -22.15 15.54 0.20
N GLU A 360 -21.74 16.81 0.26
CA GLU A 360 -22.33 17.80 1.17
C GLU A 360 -23.79 18.18 0.82
N LYS A 361 -24.18 18.02 -0.46
CA LYS A 361 -25.53 18.36 -0.95
C LYS A 361 -26.49 17.17 -0.97
N ASP A 362 -26.00 15.96 -0.76
CA ASP A 362 -26.77 14.74 -0.92
C ASP A 362 -27.26 14.18 0.41
N GLU A 363 -28.56 14.24 0.65
CA GLU A 363 -29.21 13.72 1.88
C GLU A 363 -29.01 12.22 2.11
N ASN A 364 -28.62 11.46 1.08
CA ASN A 364 -28.33 10.03 1.17
C ASN A 364 -26.85 9.75 1.43
N VAL A 365 -26.03 10.77 1.63
CA VAL A 365 -24.62 10.65 1.96
C VAL A 365 -24.35 11.26 3.33
N ALA A 366 -23.64 10.52 4.18
CA ALA A 366 -23.06 11.06 5.41
C ALA A 366 -21.56 10.90 5.34
N TYR A 367 -20.82 12.03 5.44
CA TYR A 367 -19.37 12.02 5.29
C TYR A 367 -18.70 13.00 6.27
N GLU A 368 -18.11 12.47 7.32
CA GLU A 368 -17.58 13.28 8.43
C GLU A 368 -16.24 12.75 8.95
N ASN A 369 -15.46 13.67 9.51
CA ASN A 369 -14.22 13.36 10.21
C ASN A 369 -14.51 12.68 11.55
N VAL A 370 -13.63 11.74 11.91
CA VAL A 370 -13.65 11.03 13.17
C VAL A 370 -12.28 11.21 13.83
N ASP A 371 -12.28 11.60 15.10
CA ASP A 371 -11.05 11.79 15.86
C ASP A 371 -10.21 10.49 15.83
N LEU A 372 -8.91 10.60 15.51
CA LEU A 372 -8.00 9.46 15.51
C LEU A 372 -7.87 8.81 16.89
N GLN A 373 -8.05 9.56 17.98
CA GLN A 373 -7.95 9.05 19.35
C GLN A 373 -9.21 8.33 19.81
N ASP A 374 -10.32 8.49 19.08
CA ASP A 374 -11.54 7.80 19.44
C ASP A 374 -11.43 6.31 19.10
N GLU A 375 -11.73 5.49 20.10
CA GLU A 375 -11.99 4.07 19.94
C GLU A 375 -13.42 3.90 19.43
N LEU A 376 -13.58 3.33 18.23
CA LEU A 376 -14.86 3.24 17.56
C LEU A 376 -15.45 1.84 17.66
N TYR A 377 -16.77 1.77 17.64
CA TYR A 377 -17.57 0.56 17.52
C TYR A 377 -18.43 0.69 16.27
N LEU A 378 -18.24 -0.25 15.34
CA LEU A 378 -19.06 -0.40 14.15
C LEU A 378 -20.00 -1.59 14.36
N GLU A 379 -21.28 -1.30 14.48
CA GLU A 379 -22.36 -2.28 14.52
C GLU A 379 -23.07 -2.31 13.17
N VAL A 380 -23.23 -3.52 12.63
CA VAL A 380 -23.94 -3.77 11.37
C VAL A 380 -25.01 -4.83 11.63
N THR A 381 -26.27 -4.47 11.42
CA THR A 381 -27.41 -5.37 11.61
C THR A 381 -28.06 -5.68 10.28
N ASN A 382 -28.19 -6.97 9.96
CA ASN A 382 -28.95 -7.42 8.81
C ASN A 382 -30.45 -7.19 9.07
N LYS A 383 -31.13 -6.53 8.14
CA LYS A 383 -32.58 -6.27 8.23
C LYS A 383 -33.44 -7.52 8.04
N ASP A 384 -32.94 -8.50 7.28
CA ASP A 384 -33.62 -9.76 7.04
C ASP A 384 -32.58 -10.89 6.99
N PRO A 385 -32.36 -11.57 8.12
CA PRO A 385 -31.34 -12.62 8.22
C PRO A 385 -31.71 -13.91 7.50
N THR A 386 -32.94 -14.04 7.01
CA THR A 386 -33.35 -15.20 6.21
C THR A 386 -32.99 -15.07 4.74
N ASP A 387 -32.68 -13.85 4.28
CA ASP A 387 -32.26 -13.58 2.91
C ASP A 387 -30.74 -13.71 2.75
N LEU A 388 -30.30 -14.84 2.17
CA LEU A 388 -28.89 -15.09 1.87
C LEU A 388 -28.24 -14.02 0.97
N LYS A 389 -29.05 -13.22 0.24
CA LYS A 389 -28.57 -12.10 -0.58
C LYS A 389 -28.36 -10.79 0.21
N ARG A 390 -28.66 -10.79 1.51
CA ARG A 390 -28.37 -9.71 2.48
C ARG A 390 -27.22 -10.08 3.43
N ASP A 391 -26.39 -11.06 3.08
CA ASP A 391 -25.32 -11.49 3.98
C ASP A 391 -24.38 -10.33 4.32
N VAL A 392 -24.22 -10.08 5.62
CA VAL A 392 -23.37 -9.01 6.13
C VAL A 392 -21.93 -9.45 5.97
N SER A 393 -21.08 -8.53 5.52
CA SER A 393 -19.65 -8.75 5.45
C SER A 393 -18.95 -7.50 5.89
N ILE A 394 -17.95 -7.66 6.74
CA ILE A 394 -17.06 -6.59 7.16
C ILE A 394 -15.70 -6.87 6.54
N CYS A 395 -15.18 -5.89 5.81
CA CYS A 395 -13.88 -5.95 5.18
C CYS A 395 -12.89 -5.04 5.92
N VAL A 396 -11.69 -5.55 6.17
CA VAL A 396 -10.55 -4.83 6.74
C VAL A 396 -9.37 -4.95 5.78
N ASP A 397 -8.91 -3.84 5.18
CA ASP A 397 -7.77 -3.81 4.23
C ASP A 397 -7.82 -4.88 3.11
N GLY A 398 -9.02 -5.21 2.62
CA GLY A 398 -9.23 -6.24 1.60
C GLY A 398 -9.48 -7.66 2.14
N PHE A 399 -9.36 -7.88 3.45
CA PHE A 399 -9.67 -9.14 4.12
C PHE A 399 -11.12 -9.15 4.63
N ILE A 400 -11.87 -10.23 4.38
CA ILE A 400 -13.24 -10.40 4.89
C ILE A 400 -13.19 -11.11 6.24
N LEU A 401 -13.74 -10.47 7.28
CA LEU A 401 -13.85 -11.07 8.61
C LEU A 401 -14.86 -12.22 8.62
N ASN A 402 -14.61 -13.24 9.43
CA ASN A 402 -15.56 -14.32 9.62
C ASN A 402 -16.73 -13.83 10.51
N ASN A 403 -17.95 -14.06 10.03
CA ASN A 403 -19.18 -13.67 10.71
C ASN A 403 -19.34 -14.37 12.07
N GLU A 404 -18.78 -15.56 12.27
CA GLU A 404 -18.79 -16.28 13.57
C GLU A 404 -17.93 -15.58 14.63
N ASP A 405 -16.88 -14.86 14.21
CA ASP A 405 -15.95 -14.20 15.14
C ASP A 405 -16.46 -12.84 15.63
N ILE A 406 -17.37 -12.22 14.86
CA ILE A 406 -17.82 -10.83 15.05
C ILE A 406 -19.31 -10.68 15.33
N GLY A 407 -20.09 -11.75 15.13
CA GLY A 407 -21.53 -11.73 15.18
C GLY A 407 -22.11 -12.41 16.41
N ASP A 408 -23.24 -11.89 16.87
CA ASP A 408 -24.23 -12.71 17.55
C ASP A 408 -25.20 -13.22 16.48
N THR A 409 -25.02 -14.48 16.07
CA THR A 409 -25.80 -15.10 14.99
C THR A 409 -27.31 -15.11 15.28
N LYS A 410 -27.72 -14.97 16.54
CA LYS A 410 -29.14 -14.89 16.92
C LYS A 410 -29.75 -13.49 16.70
N SER A 411 -28.98 -12.43 16.92
CA SER A 411 -29.43 -11.05 16.72
C SER A 411 -29.05 -10.48 15.35
N CYS A 412 -28.31 -11.25 14.55
CA CYS A 412 -27.86 -10.91 13.20
C CYS A 412 -27.17 -9.54 13.14
N THR A 413 -26.51 -9.23 14.26
CA THR A 413 -25.79 -7.99 14.51
C THR A 413 -24.32 -8.34 14.70
N TYR A 414 -23.49 -7.68 13.90
CA TYR A 414 -22.06 -7.89 13.83
C TYR A 414 -21.39 -6.64 14.38
N THR A 415 -20.51 -6.81 15.36
CA THR A 415 -19.86 -5.69 16.04
C THR A 415 -18.35 -5.84 15.97
N VAL A 416 -17.69 -4.82 15.43
CA VAL A 416 -16.23 -4.69 15.50
C VAL A 416 -15.83 -3.41 16.18
N LYS A 417 -14.79 -3.51 17.00
CA LYS A 417 -14.12 -2.39 17.65
C LYS A 417 -12.89 -2.01 16.84
N ILE A 418 -12.76 -0.73 16.52
CA ILE A 418 -11.65 -0.13 15.76
C ILE A 418 -10.88 0.77 16.73
N LYS A 419 -9.73 0.29 17.21
CA LYS A 419 -8.90 1.00 18.17
C LYS A 419 -7.61 1.46 17.50
N THR A 420 -7.32 2.76 17.57
CA THR A 420 -6.06 3.31 17.08
C THR A 420 -4.91 2.91 18.00
N GLU A 421 -3.82 2.42 17.42
CA GLU A 421 -2.60 2.08 18.14
C GLU A 421 -1.62 3.25 18.06
N THR A 422 -1.53 4.00 19.16
CA THR A 422 -0.76 5.25 19.25
C THR A 422 0.73 5.04 19.54
N HIS A 423 1.13 3.83 19.95
CA HIS A 423 2.48 3.50 20.38
C HIS A 423 3.04 2.30 19.61
N SER A 424 2.99 2.33 18.27
CA SER A 424 3.60 1.28 17.47
C SER A 424 5.10 1.47 17.33
N ASN A 425 5.87 0.40 17.53
CA ASN A 425 7.27 0.36 17.16
C ASN A 425 7.49 0.18 15.65
N VAL A 426 6.43 0.29 14.85
CA VAL A 426 6.46 0.18 13.39
C VAL A 426 6.46 1.57 12.77
N ARG A 427 7.40 1.79 11.85
CA ARG A 427 7.56 3.03 11.10
C ARG A 427 7.75 2.77 9.63
N PHE A 428 7.32 3.71 8.79
CA PHE A 428 7.43 3.62 7.36
C PHE A 428 8.35 4.69 6.79
N TYR A 429 9.10 4.30 5.77
CA TYR A 429 9.82 5.25 4.94
C TYR A 429 8.85 5.97 4.01
N THR A 430 8.98 7.29 3.96
CA THR A 430 8.12 8.22 3.21
C THR A 430 8.96 9.22 2.44
N TYR A 431 8.37 9.80 1.40
CA TYR A 431 8.91 10.96 0.70
C TYR A 431 7.83 12.03 0.60
N GLU A 432 7.66 12.82 1.66
CA GLU A 432 6.61 13.86 1.74
C GLU A 432 6.74 14.93 0.65
N LYS A 433 7.95 15.11 0.08
CA LYS A 433 8.16 16.02 -1.05
C LYS A 433 7.49 15.53 -2.33
N GLY A 434 7.09 14.26 -2.43
CA GLY A 434 6.49 13.64 -3.62
C GLY A 434 7.55 13.17 -4.63
N LEU A 435 7.45 11.94 -5.15
CA LEU A 435 8.50 11.35 -6.01
C LEU A 435 8.79 12.16 -7.29
N TYR A 436 7.80 12.91 -7.77
CA TYR A 436 7.80 13.61 -9.06
C TYR A 436 7.54 15.13 -8.95
N ASN A 437 7.63 15.70 -7.75
CA ASN A 437 7.53 17.15 -7.56
C ASN A 437 8.86 17.86 -7.77
#